data_AF-A0A5J4SDZ1-F1
#
_entry.id   AF-A0A5J4SDZ1-F1
#
_cell.length_a   1.000
_cell.length_b   1.000
_cell.length_c   1.000
_cell.angle_alpha   90.00
_cell.angle_beta   90.00
_cell.angle_gamma   90.00
#
_symmetry.space_group_name_H-M   'P 1'
#
loop_
_entity.id
_entity.type
_entity.pdbx_description
1 polymer ?
#
loop_
_entity_poly.entity_id
_entity_poly.type
_entity_poly.pdbx_seq_one_letter_code
_entity_poly.pdbx_strand_id
1 'polypeptide(L)'
;MGIFLRVMAIFIGIGINLVSCFKGNDDNKLFREAALAIVEPGYESTNYLFRLDTGEKLIPTSGISDPTKLSSVKRIFISFYFDSEEEINEQESVANVNEREYHISVIYIFNLEENVAILPAHGITSDSLLTKYYDPIKSIDSLRIKDNYLTLWVNYNMSGEKLHFFTLFRYEEDGVKEGKAGEPDTLEVYLGHNSRGDSYYGTTSSNFVFSDMGYVPVYYKAFPIKDVVSELSSVAASNLVLKVISREVSPSSQDTIPVSYSVNYFN
;
A
#
# COMPACT_ATOMS: atom_id res chain seq x y z
N MET A 1 -37.92 18.88 15.11
CA MET A 1 -37.84 18.78 13.64
C MET A 1 -36.37 18.90 13.28
N GLY A 2 -35.67 17.76 13.17
CA GLY A 2 -34.21 17.70 13.13
C GLY A 2 -33.68 17.92 11.72
N ILE A 3 -32.79 18.90 11.57
CA ILE A 3 -32.08 19.18 10.33
C ILE A 3 -31.02 18.08 10.17
N PHE A 4 -31.26 17.15 9.25
CA PHE A 4 -30.26 16.18 8.80
C PHE A 4 -29.18 16.93 8.01
N LEU A 5 -28.04 17.18 8.65
CA LEU A 5 -26.80 17.51 7.95
C LEU A 5 -26.33 16.24 7.24
N ARG A 6 -26.55 16.16 5.92
CA ARG A 6 -25.88 15.16 5.08
C ARG A 6 -24.42 15.59 4.96
N VAL A 7 -23.53 14.88 5.64
CA VAL A 7 -22.08 14.97 5.41
C VAL A 7 -21.84 14.43 4.01
N MET A 8 -21.68 15.34 3.05
CA MET A 8 -21.23 15.03 1.70
C MET A 8 -19.73 14.78 1.80
N ALA A 9 -19.32 13.51 1.79
CA ALA A 9 -17.92 13.16 1.66
C ALA A 9 -17.47 13.59 0.26
N ILE A 10 -16.73 14.70 0.19
CA ILE A 10 -16.01 15.09 -1.02
C ILE A 10 -14.87 14.07 -1.14
N PHE A 11 -15.08 13.04 -1.96
CA PHE A 11 -14.00 12.21 -2.48
C PHE A 11 -13.16 13.09 -3.40
N ILE A 12 -12.21 13.81 -2.82
CA ILE A 12 -11.07 14.29 -3.57
C ILE A 12 -10.32 13.02 -3.95
N GLY A 13 -10.36 12.66 -5.22
CA GLY A 13 -9.45 11.69 -5.82
C GLY A 13 -8.03 12.20 -5.68
N ILE A 14 -7.47 12.06 -4.47
CA ILE A 14 -6.04 12.20 -4.23
C ILE A 14 -5.45 10.85 -4.62
N GLY A 15 -5.33 10.63 -5.93
CA GLY A 15 -4.20 9.85 -6.41
C GLY A 15 -2.98 10.59 -5.89
N ILE A 16 -2.36 10.05 -4.83
CA ILE A 16 -1.23 10.70 -4.16
C ILE A 16 -0.07 10.64 -5.16
N ASN A 17 -0.02 11.61 -6.06
CA ASN A 17 1.14 11.91 -6.86
C ASN A 17 2.20 12.37 -5.86
N LEU A 18 3.11 11.46 -5.48
CA LEU A 18 4.28 11.75 -4.63
C LEU A 18 5.28 12.71 -5.31
N VAL A 19 4.90 13.24 -6.48
CA VAL A 19 5.59 14.17 -7.38
C VAL A 19 6.25 15.36 -6.66
N SER A 20 5.73 15.81 -5.51
CA SER A 20 6.28 17.01 -4.85
C SER A 20 7.44 16.78 -3.86
N CYS A 21 7.68 15.54 -3.40
CA CYS A 21 8.65 15.31 -2.30
C CYS A 21 10.07 14.94 -2.75
N PHE A 22 10.30 14.65 -4.04
CA PHE A 22 11.60 14.21 -4.55
C PHE A 22 12.19 15.14 -5.62
N LYS A 23 12.06 16.47 -5.47
CA LYS A 23 12.83 17.43 -6.29
C LYS A 23 14.32 17.32 -5.98
N GLY A 24 14.98 16.35 -6.62
CA GLY A 24 16.43 16.29 -6.75
C GLY A 24 16.87 17.27 -7.82
N ASN A 25 17.76 18.18 -7.46
CA ASN A 25 18.34 19.20 -8.33
C ASN A 25 19.47 18.58 -9.17
N ASP A 26 19.14 17.65 -10.07
CA ASP A 26 20.07 17.11 -11.06
C ASP A 26 19.83 17.83 -12.39
N ASP A 27 20.72 18.78 -12.72
CA ASP A 27 20.62 19.71 -13.85
C ASP A 27 20.57 19.02 -15.26
N ASN A 28 20.64 17.68 -15.32
CA ASN A 28 20.63 16.89 -16.55
C ASN A 28 19.56 15.77 -16.59
N LYS A 29 18.72 15.61 -15.56
CA LYS A 29 17.68 14.56 -15.54
C LYS A 29 16.34 15.18 -15.14
N LEU A 30 15.48 15.31 -16.14
CA LEU A 30 14.18 15.96 -16.08
C LEU A 30 13.24 15.16 -15.15
N PHE A 31 12.76 15.82 -14.10
CA PHE A 31 11.69 15.41 -13.17
C PHE A 31 11.83 14.01 -12.56
N ARG A 32 12.45 13.95 -11.37
CA ARG A 32 12.41 12.76 -10.53
C ARG A 32 11.01 12.57 -9.96
N GLU A 33 10.43 11.42 -10.22
CA GLU A 33 9.15 11.01 -9.65
C GLU A 33 9.27 9.70 -8.86
N ALA A 34 8.23 9.43 -8.07
CA ALA A 34 8.03 8.15 -7.42
C ALA A 34 6.54 7.82 -7.35
N ALA A 35 6.20 6.55 -7.55
CA ALA A 35 4.81 6.12 -7.58
C ALA A 35 4.66 4.65 -7.19
N LEU A 36 3.41 4.29 -6.92
CA LEU A 36 2.99 2.89 -6.76
C LEU A 36 2.48 2.38 -8.11
N ALA A 37 2.92 1.19 -8.50
CA ALA A 37 2.64 0.63 -9.81
C ALA A 37 2.45 -0.89 -9.76
N ILE A 38 1.85 -1.42 -10.81
CA ILE A 38 1.79 -2.85 -11.10
C ILE A 38 2.79 -3.20 -12.19
N VAL A 39 3.50 -4.32 -12.03
CA VAL A 39 4.32 -4.88 -13.12
C VAL A 39 3.41 -5.65 -14.06
N GLU A 40 3.45 -5.29 -15.33
CA GLU A 40 2.71 -5.97 -16.38
C GLU A 40 3.68 -6.63 -17.37
N PRO A 41 3.27 -7.75 -18.01
CA PRO A 41 4.03 -8.29 -19.12
C PRO A 41 4.20 -7.22 -20.21
N GLY A 42 5.41 -7.12 -20.75
CA GLY A 42 5.73 -6.09 -21.72
C GLY A 42 5.01 -6.28 -23.04
N TYR A 43 5.01 -5.22 -23.84
CA TYR A 43 4.54 -5.24 -25.22
C TYR A 43 5.74 -5.02 -26.16
N GLU A 44 5.70 -5.64 -27.34
CA GLU A 44 6.76 -5.59 -28.36
C GLU A 44 8.16 -5.96 -27.86
N SER A 45 9.11 -5.01 -27.87
CA SER A 45 10.52 -5.23 -27.54
C SER A 45 10.83 -5.12 -26.05
N THR A 46 9.82 -4.88 -25.21
CA THR A 46 9.98 -4.76 -23.76
C THR A 46 9.56 -6.06 -23.06
N ASN A 47 10.32 -6.45 -22.03
CA ASN A 47 9.99 -7.65 -21.25
C ASN A 47 8.87 -7.37 -20.23
N TYR A 48 8.71 -6.12 -19.79
CA TYR A 48 7.72 -5.66 -18.81
C TYR A 48 7.50 -4.16 -18.97
N LEU A 49 6.34 -3.70 -18.50
CA LEU A 49 6.01 -2.29 -18.31
C LEU A 49 5.41 -2.10 -16.91
N PHE A 50 5.32 -0.85 -16.46
CA PHE A 50 4.69 -0.54 -15.17
C PHE A 50 3.40 0.24 -15.38
N ARG A 51 2.31 -0.19 -14.78
CA ARG A 51 1.05 0.56 -14.77
C ARG A 51 0.87 1.30 -13.47
N LEU A 52 0.76 2.62 -13.54
CA LEU A 52 0.48 3.45 -12.37
C LEU A 52 -0.95 3.23 -11.86
N ASP A 53 -1.17 3.52 -10.58
CA ASP A 53 -2.51 3.53 -10.01
C ASP A 53 -3.45 4.57 -10.62
N THR A 54 -2.92 5.55 -11.33
CA THR A 54 -3.68 6.54 -12.08
C THR A 54 -4.07 6.02 -13.49
N GLY A 55 -3.39 4.98 -13.99
CA GLY A 55 -3.71 4.27 -15.23
C GLY A 55 -2.62 4.32 -16.30
N GLU A 56 -1.73 5.31 -16.23
CA GLU A 56 -0.66 5.54 -17.20
C GLU A 56 0.35 4.39 -17.20
N LYS A 57 0.97 4.18 -18.36
CA LYS A 57 2.02 3.19 -18.56
C LYS A 57 3.40 3.85 -18.50
N LEU A 58 4.31 3.23 -17.77
CA LEU A 58 5.72 3.58 -17.74
C LEU A 58 6.52 2.47 -18.43
N ILE A 59 7.25 2.86 -19.47
CA ILE A 59 8.05 1.98 -20.32
C ILE A 59 9.52 2.18 -19.92
N PRO A 60 10.15 1.19 -19.25
CA PRO A 60 11.53 1.33 -18.82
C PRO A 60 12.49 1.24 -20.01
N THR A 61 13.26 2.30 -20.23
CA THR A 61 14.33 2.33 -21.24
C THR A 61 15.69 1.98 -20.65
N SER A 62 15.88 2.26 -19.36
CA SER A 62 17.12 2.01 -18.62
C SER A 62 16.88 1.80 -17.12
N GLY A 63 17.93 1.44 -16.38
CA GLY A 63 17.90 1.36 -14.91
C GLY A 63 17.49 0.02 -14.31
N ILE A 64 17.03 -0.94 -15.13
CA ILE A 64 16.75 -2.30 -14.67
C ILE A 64 17.88 -3.23 -15.06
N SER A 65 18.65 -3.65 -14.05
CA SER A 65 19.82 -4.51 -14.22
C SER A 65 19.49 -5.99 -14.38
N ASP A 66 18.38 -6.46 -13.80
CA ASP A 66 17.94 -7.84 -13.88
C ASP A 66 16.39 -7.95 -13.93
N PRO A 67 15.82 -7.95 -15.15
CA PRO A 67 14.37 -8.12 -15.38
C PRO A 67 13.76 -9.38 -14.76
N THR A 68 14.54 -10.44 -14.59
CA THR A 68 13.99 -11.74 -14.17
C THR A 68 13.44 -11.69 -12.75
N LYS A 69 13.95 -10.77 -11.92
CA LYS A 69 13.48 -10.50 -10.55
C LYS A 69 12.08 -9.89 -10.48
N LEU A 70 11.55 -9.39 -11.60
CA LEU A 70 10.23 -8.79 -11.68
C LEU A 70 9.16 -9.78 -12.16
N SER A 71 9.55 -10.97 -12.62
CA SER A 71 8.64 -11.94 -13.25
C SER A 71 7.51 -12.44 -12.34
N SER A 72 7.73 -12.47 -11.02
CA SER A 72 6.73 -12.87 -10.03
C SER A 72 6.18 -11.71 -9.19
N VAL A 73 6.77 -10.51 -9.32
CA VAL A 73 6.40 -9.33 -8.56
C VAL A 73 5.27 -8.62 -9.28
N LYS A 74 4.14 -8.37 -8.62
CA LYS A 74 3.02 -7.66 -9.23
C LYS A 74 2.86 -6.25 -8.71
N ARG A 75 3.26 -5.95 -7.47
CA ARG A 75 3.07 -4.63 -6.85
C ARG A 75 4.39 -4.03 -6.40
N ILE A 76 4.69 -2.83 -6.89
CA ILE A 76 5.97 -2.16 -6.64
C ILE A 76 5.80 -0.71 -6.20
N PHE A 77 6.85 -0.21 -5.54
CA PHE A 77 7.18 1.20 -5.51
C PHE A 77 8.31 1.44 -6.51
N ILE A 78 8.15 2.45 -7.36
CA ILE A 78 9.14 2.82 -8.36
C ILE A 78 9.53 4.28 -8.20
N SER A 79 10.81 4.60 -8.32
CA SER A 79 11.32 5.95 -8.51
C SER A 79 12.06 6.03 -9.83
N PHE A 80 11.81 7.08 -10.61
CA PHE A 80 12.26 7.19 -12.00
C PHE A 80 12.45 8.64 -12.42
N TYR A 81 13.09 8.82 -13.57
CA TYR A 81 13.09 10.05 -14.36
C TYR A 81 12.31 9.82 -15.64
N PHE A 82 11.63 10.86 -16.13
CA PHE A 82 11.14 10.84 -17.51
C PHE A 82 12.29 11.06 -18.48
N ASP A 83 12.25 10.36 -19.61
CA ASP A 83 13.31 10.48 -20.61
C ASP A 83 13.15 11.72 -21.50
N SER A 84 11.93 12.26 -21.64
CA SER A 84 11.63 13.42 -22.49
C SER A 84 10.55 14.34 -21.91
N GLU A 85 10.82 15.64 -21.84
CA GLU A 85 9.83 16.67 -21.47
C GLU A 85 8.81 16.90 -22.60
N GLU A 86 9.22 16.75 -23.86
CA GLU A 86 8.30 16.84 -25.01
C GLU A 86 7.25 15.72 -24.93
N GLU A 87 7.68 14.50 -24.63
CA GLU A 87 6.77 13.36 -24.44
C GLU A 87 5.77 13.64 -23.30
N ILE A 88 6.22 14.22 -22.17
CA ILE A 88 5.30 14.56 -21.07
C ILE A 88 4.16 15.46 -21.60
N ASN A 89 4.50 16.54 -22.28
CA ASN A 89 3.52 17.49 -22.80
C ASN A 89 2.58 16.88 -23.84
N GLU A 90 3.11 16.03 -24.72
CA GLU A 90 2.31 15.30 -25.71
C GLU A 90 1.31 14.35 -25.04
N GLN A 91 1.75 13.57 -24.05
CA GLN A 91 0.93 12.60 -23.36
C GLN A 91 -0.10 13.25 -22.42
N GLU A 92 0.21 14.41 -21.84
CA GLU A 92 -0.76 15.18 -21.07
C GLU A 92 -1.94 15.67 -21.92
N SER A 93 -1.77 15.80 -23.23
CA SER A 93 -2.83 16.13 -24.18
C SER A 93 -3.76 14.94 -24.51
N VAL A 94 -3.33 13.71 -24.23
CA VAL A 94 -4.14 12.50 -24.42
C VAL A 94 -5.22 12.46 -23.33
N ALA A 95 -6.49 12.46 -23.75
CA ALA A 95 -7.62 12.58 -22.83
C ALA A 95 -7.83 11.34 -21.94
N ASN A 96 -7.56 10.14 -22.48
CA ASN A 96 -7.67 8.90 -21.72
C ASN A 96 -6.34 8.59 -21.01
N VAL A 97 -6.33 8.68 -19.68
CA VAL A 97 -5.14 8.42 -18.86
C VAL A 97 -4.59 7.01 -19.06
N ASN A 98 -5.44 6.02 -19.34
CA ASN A 98 -5.00 4.63 -19.56
C ASN A 98 -4.27 4.42 -20.90
N GLU A 99 -4.39 5.37 -21.82
CA GLU A 99 -3.70 5.39 -23.11
C GLU A 99 -2.38 6.16 -23.05
N ARG A 100 -2.09 6.85 -21.94
CA ARG A 100 -0.84 7.59 -21.77
C ARG A 100 0.31 6.63 -21.54
N GLU A 101 1.42 6.88 -22.23
CA GLU A 101 2.63 6.07 -22.15
C GLU A 101 3.84 7.00 -22.04
N TYR A 102 4.72 6.72 -21.07
CA TYR A 102 5.94 7.50 -20.85
C TYR A 102 7.16 6.60 -20.85
N HIS A 103 8.23 7.04 -21.51
CA HIS A 103 9.53 6.41 -21.43
C HIS A 103 10.29 6.92 -20.22
N ILE A 104 10.80 5.98 -19.42
CA ILE A 104 11.42 6.29 -18.15
C ILE A 104 12.76 5.60 -17.93
N SER A 105 13.63 6.30 -17.21
CA SER A 105 14.86 5.76 -16.65
C SER A 105 14.64 5.42 -15.17
N VAL A 106 14.67 4.13 -14.82
CA VAL A 106 14.41 3.67 -13.45
C VAL A 106 15.60 3.97 -12.53
N ILE A 107 15.31 4.54 -11.36
CA ILE A 107 16.31 4.81 -10.30
C ILE A 107 16.26 3.70 -9.25
N TYR A 108 15.06 3.46 -8.71
CA TYR A 108 14.81 2.43 -7.70
C TYR A 108 13.51 1.70 -7.99
N ILE A 109 13.51 0.40 -7.69
CA ILE A 109 12.33 -0.43 -7.72
C ILE A 109 12.32 -1.32 -6.47
N PHE A 110 11.19 -1.31 -5.76
CA PHE A 110 11.01 -2.11 -4.56
C PHE A 110 9.77 -2.98 -4.72
N ASN A 111 9.93 -4.29 -4.50
CA ASN A 111 8.79 -5.17 -4.31
C ASN A 111 8.09 -4.81 -2.99
N LEU A 112 6.78 -4.61 -3.05
CA LEU A 112 5.96 -4.31 -1.88
C LEU A 112 5.09 -5.48 -1.43
N GLU A 113 5.00 -6.53 -2.24
CA GLU A 113 4.14 -7.67 -1.98
C GLU A 113 4.62 -8.47 -0.78
N GLU A 114 3.70 -8.68 0.15
CA GLU A 114 3.83 -9.60 1.25
C GLU A 114 2.56 -10.47 1.27
N ASN A 115 2.71 -11.78 1.47
CA ASN A 115 1.56 -12.68 1.48
C ASN A 115 0.69 -12.44 2.73
N VAL A 116 -0.60 -12.73 2.59
CA VAL A 116 -1.51 -12.78 3.74
C VAL A 116 -1.46 -14.16 4.36
N ALA A 117 -1.25 -14.23 5.67
CA ALA A 117 -1.31 -15.48 6.41
C ALA A 117 -2.76 -15.80 6.81
N ILE A 118 -3.24 -16.99 6.44
CA ILE A 118 -4.55 -17.49 6.88
C ILE A 118 -4.30 -18.42 8.06
N LEU A 119 -4.91 -18.12 9.19
CA LEU A 119 -4.75 -18.84 10.45
C LEU A 119 -6.07 -19.51 10.82
N PRO A 120 -6.07 -20.74 11.38
CA PRO A 120 -7.32 -21.44 11.65
C PRO A 120 -8.16 -20.76 12.75
N ALA A 121 -7.50 -20.30 13.82
CA ALA A 121 -8.16 -19.70 14.98
C ALA A 121 -7.19 -18.88 15.84
N HIS A 122 -7.76 -18.06 16.71
CA HIS A 122 -7.07 -17.27 17.71
C HIS A 122 -6.28 -18.18 18.67
N GLY A 123 -4.98 -17.93 18.79
CA GLY A 123 -4.13 -18.53 19.81
C GLY A 123 -3.68 -19.98 19.58
N ILE A 124 -3.98 -20.57 18.42
CA ILE A 124 -3.48 -21.91 18.03
C ILE A 124 -2.02 -21.86 17.55
N THR A 125 -1.59 -20.75 16.98
CA THR A 125 -0.20 -20.52 16.55
C THR A 125 0.49 -19.48 17.42
N SER A 126 1.83 -19.52 17.45
CA SER A 126 2.67 -18.46 18.04
C SER A 126 2.63 -17.14 17.27
N ASP A 127 1.87 -17.07 16.17
CA ASP A 127 1.73 -15.92 15.26
C ASP A 127 0.29 -15.41 15.28
N SER A 128 -0.24 -15.15 16.47
CA SER A 128 -1.54 -14.51 16.66
C SER A 128 -1.36 -13.15 17.34
N LEU A 129 -2.12 -12.12 16.95
CA LEU A 129 -2.08 -10.81 17.64
C LEU A 129 -2.44 -10.89 19.13
N LEU A 130 -3.13 -11.96 19.52
CA LEU A 130 -3.54 -12.20 20.90
C LEU A 130 -2.50 -12.99 21.71
N THR A 131 -1.52 -13.64 21.07
CA THR A 131 -0.50 -14.47 21.75
C THR A 131 0.94 -14.01 21.50
N LYS A 132 1.24 -13.38 20.37
CA LYS A 132 2.51 -12.73 20.05
C LYS A 132 2.38 -11.25 20.34
N TYR A 133 3.26 -10.72 21.19
CA TYR A 133 3.33 -9.27 21.39
C TYR A 133 3.84 -8.64 20.09
N TYR A 134 2.93 -8.11 19.28
CA TYR A 134 3.29 -7.21 18.19
C TYR A 134 3.51 -5.81 18.73
N ASP A 135 4.53 -5.14 18.20
CA ASP A 135 4.89 -3.78 18.56
C ASP A 135 3.83 -2.81 18.02
N PRO A 136 3.56 -1.70 18.72
CA PRO A 136 2.58 -0.74 18.23
C PRO A 136 3.08 0.00 16.98
N ILE A 137 2.16 0.33 16.10
CA ILE A 137 2.36 1.34 15.05
C ILE A 137 1.99 2.72 15.60
N LYS A 138 2.30 3.77 14.84
CA LYS A 138 1.84 5.14 15.09
C LYS A 138 0.51 5.42 14.40
N SER A 139 0.40 5.03 13.14
CA SER A 139 -0.78 5.25 12.32
C SER A 139 -0.68 4.44 11.03
N ILE A 140 -1.84 4.21 10.39
CA ILE A 140 -1.91 3.92 8.96
C ILE A 140 -2.21 5.25 8.26
N ASP A 141 -1.20 5.83 7.62
CA ASP A 141 -1.29 7.14 6.97
C ASP A 141 -2.12 7.08 5.68
N SER A 142 -2.18 5.90 5.05
CA SER A 142 -3.00 5.63 3.87
C SER A 142 -3.37 4.15 3.82
N LEU A 143 -4.64 3.89 3.48
CA LEU A 143 -5.23 2.56 3.37
C LEU A 143 -6.11 2.54 2.12
N ARG A 144 -5.79 1.66 1.17
CA ARG A 144 -6.58 1.52 -0.06
C ARG A 144 -6.61 0.10 -0.57
N ILE A 145 -7.70 -0.24 -1.24
CA ILE A 145 -7.80 -1.46 -2.03
C ILE A 145 -7.81 -1.04 -3.50
N LYS A 146 -6.98 -1.68 -4.31
CA LYS A 146 -7.00 -1.55 -5.76
C LYS A 146 -6.43 -2.81 -6.40
N ASP A 147 -7.02 -3.30 -7.48
CA ASP A 147 -6.57 -4.47 -8.23
C ASP A 147 -6.39 -5.74 -7.36
N ASN A 148 -7.24 -5.90 -6.34
CA ASN A 148 -7.17 -6.95 -5.31
C ASN A 148 -5.92 -6.90 -4.40
N TYR A 149 -5.32 -5.71 -4.26
CA TYR A 149 -4.27 -5.43 -3.28
C TYR A 149 -4.76 -4.50 -2.19
N LEU A 150 -4.60 -4.91 -0.93
CA LEU A 150 -4.63 -4.01 0.20
C LEU A 150 -3.28 -3.31 0.31
N THR A 151 -3.23 -2.02 -0.03
CA THR A 151 -2.02 -1.20 0.08
C THR A 151 -2.08 -0.34 1.33
N LEU A 152 -0.99 -0.35 2.09
CA LEU A 152 -0.85 0.26 3.42
C LEU A 152 0.38 1.16 3.48
N TRP A 153 0.23 2.36 4.04
CA TRP A 153 1.33 3.25 4.39
C TRP A 153 1.41 3.31 5.91
N VAL A 154 2.37 2.60 6.49
CA VAL A 154 2.41 2.35 7.93
C VAL A 154 3.48 3.20 8.59
N ASN A 155 3.05 4.12 9.43
CA ASN A 155 3.92 4.93 10.25
C ASN A 155 4.22 4.21 11.56
N TYR A 156 5.49 4.10 11.93
CA TYR A 156 5.94 3.42 13.14
C TYR A 156 7.21 4.06 13.70
N ASN A 157 7.45 3.88 15.00
CA ASN A 157 8.69 4.32 15.63
C ASN A 157 9.86 3.46 15.19
N MET A 158 11.01 4.08 14.95
CA MET A 158 12.23 3.37 14.58
C MET A 158 13.47 4.21 14.91
N SER A 159 14.58 3.55 15.19
CA SER A 159 15.91 4.16 15.33
C SER A 159 16.64 4.35 14.00
N GLY A 160 16.26 3.57 12.98
CA GLY A 160 17.02 3.45 11.73
C GLY A 160 18.11 2.37 11.73
N GLU A 161 18.33 1.69 12.86
CA GLU A 161 19.37 0.65 12.95
C GLU A 161 18.83 -0.75 12.61
N LYS A 162 17.52 -0.95 12.71
CA LYS A 162 16.88 -2.24 12.50
C LYS A 162 15.76 -2.12 11.47
N LEU A 163 15.70 -3.11 10.58
CA LEU A 163 14.57 -3.27 9.67
C LEU A 163 13.39 -3.88 10.40
N HIS A 164 12.23 -3.25 10.29
CA HIS A 164 10.97 -3.73 10.83
C HIS A 164 10.26 -4.63 9.81
N PHE A 165 9.31 -5.43 10.29
CA PHE A 165 8.49 -6.29 9.45
C PHE A 165 7.01 -6.14 9.74
N PHE A 166 6.20 -6.27 8.69
CA PHE A 166 4.75 -6.27 8.77
C PHE A 166 4.21 -7.56 8.19
N THR A 167 3.22 -8.12 8.84
CA THR A 167 2.49 -9.29 8.36
C THR A 167 1.00 -9.00 8.46
N LEU A 168 0.25 -9.32 7.41
CA LEU A 168 -1.20 -9.31 7.44
C LEU A 168 -1.69 -10.74 7.66
N PHE A 169 -2.66 -10.93 8.55
CA PHE A 169 -3.30 -12.22 8.78
C PHE A 169 -4.82 -12.10 8.89
N ARG A 170 -5.48 -13.21 8.60
CA ARG A 170 -6.91 -13.44 8.80
C ARG A 170 -7.06 -14.71 9.61
N TYR A 171 -7.99 -14.73 10.57
CA TYR A 171 -8.41 -15.98 11.18
C TYR A 171 -9.63 -16.53 10.44
N GLU A 172 -9.60 -17.82 10.09
CA GLU A 172 -10.70 -18.49 9.40
C GLU A 172 -11.98 -18.45 10.24
N GLU A 173 -11.85 -18.68 11.56
CA GLU A 173 -12.98 -18.69 12.49
C GLU A 173 -13.71 -17.34 12.63
N ASP A 174 -13.06 -16.21 12.33
CA ASP A 174 -13.69 -14.89 12.42
C ASP A 174 -14.80 -14.74 11.36
N GLY A 175 -14.66 -15.44 10.23
CA GLY A 175 -15.59 -15.39 9.11
C GLY A 175 -15.88 -13.97 8.60
N VAL A 176 -16.95 -13.83 7.83
CA VAL A 176 -17.55 -12.51 7.53
C VAL A 176 -18.67 -12.26 8.49
N LYS A 177 -18.67 -11.06 9.08
CA LYS A 177 -19.74 -10.58 9.95
C LYS A 177 -20.74 -9.83 9.09
N GLU A 178 -21.94 -10.39 8.97
CA GLU A 178 -23.04 -9.78 8.23
C GLU A 178 -23.40 -8.40 8.81
N GLY A 179 -23.53 -7.42 7.93
CA GLY A 179 -24.01 -6.09 8.27
C GLY A 179 -25.51 -6.11 8.62
N LYS A 180 -25.95 -5.16 9.45
CA LYS A 180 -27.40 -4.91 9.60
C LYS A 180 -27.95 -4.26 8.32
N ALA A 181 -29.27 -4.15 8.22
CA ALA A 181 -29.92 -3.51 7.07
C ALA A 181 -29.35 -2.10 6.80
N GLY A 182 -28.68 -1.93 5.65
CA GLY A 182 -28.04 -0.68 5.25
C GLY A 182 -26.58 -0.51 5.70
N GLU A 183 -26.01 -1.49 6.40
CA GLU A 183 -24.59 -1.55 6.78
C GLU A 183 -23.84 -2.57 5.90
N PRO A 184 -22.55 -2.34 5.62
CA PRO A 184 -21.74 -3.29 4.85
C PRO A 184 -21.42 -4.54 5.68
N ASP A 185 -21.19 -5.65 4.97
CA ASP A 185 -20.57 -6.84 5.55
C ASP A 185 -19.12 -6.52 5.92
N THR A 186 -18.61 -7.13 6.99
CA THR A 186 -17.26 -6.83 7.48
C THR A 186 -16.40 -8.06 7.60
N LEU A 187 -15.17 -7.97 7.10
CA LEU A 187 -14.13 -8.96 7.28
C LEU A 187 -12.99 -8.35 8.10
N GLU A 188 -12.63 -8.99 9.20
CA GLU A 188 -11.51 -8.56 10.02
C GLU A 188 -10.21 -9.18 9.49
N VAL A 189 -9.22 -8.33 9.29
CA VAL A 189 -7.84 -8.69 8.99
C VAL A 189 -6.95 -7.94 9.95
N TYR A 190 -5.75 -8.46 10.18
CA TYR A 190 -4.95 -8.06 11.30
C TYR A 190 -3.53 -7.75 10.85
N LEU A 191 -3.05 -6.57 11.23
CA LEU A 191 -1.72 -6.08 10.87
C LEU A 191 -0.78 -6.20 12.07
N GLY A 192 0.13 -7.16 11.98
CA GLY A 192 1.18 -7.39 12.96
C GLY A 192 2.45 -6.65 12.59
N HIS A 193 3.02 -5.95 13.56
CA HIS A 193 4.28 -5.20 13.44
C HIS A 193 5.37 -5.80 14.34
N ASN A 194 6.54 -6.07 13.77
CA ASN A 194 7.70 -6.59 14.49
C ASN A 194 8.89 -5.63 14.34
N SER A 195 9.23 -4.95 15.42
CA SER A 195 10.36 -4.00 15.50
C SER A 195 11.72 -4.69 15.61
N ARG A 196 11.75 -6.00 15.88
CA ARG A 196 12.97 -6.77 16.22
C ARG A 196 13.74 -6.17 17.42
N GLY A 197 12.99 -5.65 18.38
CA GLY A 197 13.54 -4.99 19.57
C GLY A 197 14.25 -3.69 19.22
N ASP A 198 13.77 -2.98 18.20
CA ASP A 198 14.10 -1.56 18.05
C ASP A 198 13.40 -0.76 19.17
N SER A 199 14.03 0.31 19.66
CA SER A 199 13.65 0.92 20.94
C SER A 199 13.62 2.45 20.95
N TYR A 200 13.65 3.09 19.76
CA TYR A 200 13.73 4.54 19.67
C TYR A 200 12.38 5.18 19.31
N TYR A 201 11.85 6.02 20.21
CA TYR A 201 10.52 6.64 20.12
C TYR A 201 10.54 8.08 19.57
N GLY A 202 11.71 8.61 19.19
CA GLY A 202 11.89 10.01 18.77
C GLY A 202 11.78 10.26 17.27
N THR A 203 11.79 9.20 16.46
CA THR A 203 11.75 9.26 14.99
C THR A 203 10.82 8.20 14.44
N THR A 204 10.20 8.48 13.29
CA THR A 204 9.27 7.56 12.65
C THR A 204 9.64 7.25 11.21
N SER A 205 9.09 6.17 10.68
CA SER A 205 9.30 5.75 9.29
C SER A 205 8.85 6.82 8.28
N SER A 206 7.79 7.59 8.58
CA SER A 206 7.38 8.71 7.73
C SER A 206 8.41 9.85 7.66
N ASN A 207 9.26 10.02 8.68
CA ASN A 207 10.36 10.98 8.62
C ASN A 207 11.48 10.54 7.67
N PHE A 208 11.72 9.23 7.57
CA PHE A 208 12.86 8.68 6.83
C PHE A 208 12.54 8.23 5.42
N VAL A 209 11.30 7.83 5.12
CA VAL A 209 10.93 7.28 3.82
C VAL A 209 11.21 8.25 2.66
N PHE A 210 11.24 9.56 2.94
CA PHE A 210 11.57 10.59 1.94
C PHE A 210 13.06 10.91 1.85
N SER A 211 13.86 10.58 2.86
CA SER A 211 15.32 10.82 2.87
C SER A 211 16.13 9.58 2.48
N ASP A 212 15.61 8.38 2.73
CA ASP A 212 16.27 7.11 2.47
C ASP A 212 15.28 6.09 1.89
N MET A 213 15.52 5.73 0.64
CA MET A 213 14.71 4.77 -0.12
C MET A 213 14.77 3.35 0.45
N GLY A 214 15.74 3.03 1.31
CA GLY A 214 15.81 1.76 2.02
C GLY A 214 14.60 1.47 2.92
N TYR A 215 13.87 2.51 3.37
CA TYR A 215 12.68 2.35 4.22
C TYR A 215 11.36 2.25 3.47
N VAL A 216 11.36 2.51 2.16
CA VAL A 216 10.19 2.37 1.28
C VAL A 216 9.49 1.01 1.43
N PRO A 217 10.16 -0.15 1.33
CA PRO A 217 9.47 -1.45 1.38
C PRO A 217 8.91 -1.82 2.76
N VAL A 218 9.18 -1.01 3.79
CA VAL A 218 8.67 -1.23 5.16
C VAL A 218 7.56 -0.23 5.49
N TYR A 219 7.67 1.01 5.02
CA TYR A 219 6.61 2.01 5.13
C TYR A 219 5.45 1.70 4.17
N TYR A 220 5.75 1.35 2.91
CA TYR A 220 4.76 0.93 1.93
C TYR A 220 4.67 -0.59 1.90
N LYS A 221 3.48 -1.14 2.06
CA LYS A 221 3.20 -2.57 1.93
C LYS A 221 1.99 -2.82 1.06
N ALA A 222 2.01 -3.92 0.33
CA ALA A 222 0.87 -4.39 -0.44
C ALA A 222 0.62 -5.87 -0.17
N PHE A 223 -0.63 -6.21 0.10
CA PHE A 223 -1.04 -7.57 0.40
C PHE A 223 -2.03 -8.03 -0.66
N PRO A 224 -1.76 -9.13 -1.41
CA PRO A 224 -2.76 -9.69 -2.32
C PRO A 224 -3.90 -10.26 -1.47
N ILE A 225 -5.09 -9.69 -1.61
CA ILE A 225 -6.27 -10.05 -0.80
C ILE A 225 -7.28 -10.90 -1.56
N LYS A 226 -7.00 -11.25 -2.83
CA LYS A 226 -7.90 -12.08 -3.64
C LYS A 226 -8.28 -13.38 -2.93
N ASP A 227 -7.29 -14.10 -2.40
CA ASP A 227 -7.51 -15.38 -1.73
C ASP A 227 -8.08 -15.21 -0.31
N VAL A 228 -7.98 -14.01 0.25
CA VAL A 228 -8.58 -13.66 1.54
C VAL A 228 -10.10 -13.51 1.42
N VAL A 229 -10.57 -13.04 0.26
CA VAL A 229 -12.00 -12.79 -0.01
C VAL A 229 -12.65 -13.83 -0.93
N SER A 230 -11.89 -14.69 -1.58
CA SER A 230 -12.39 -15.63 -2.60
C SER A 230 -13.31 -16.72 -2.02
N GLU A 231 -13.20 -16.99 -0.72
CA GLU A 231 -14.03 -17.96 -0.01
C GLU A 231 -15.38 -17.39 0.44
N LEU A 232 -15.63 -16.09 0.20
CA LEU A 232 -16.86 -15.43 0.59
C LEU A 232 -17.99 -15.79 -0.40
N SER A 233 -19.18 -16.07 0.13
CA SER A 233 -20.35 -16.28 -0.72
C SER A 233 -20.60 -15.05 -1.62
N SER A 234 -21.03 -15.27 -2.86
CA SER A 234 -21.18 -14.21 -3.87
C SER A 234 -22.14 -13.07 -3.48
N VAL A 235 -22.99 -13.28 -2.49
CA VAL A 235 -23.91 -12.28 -1.92
C VAL A 235 -23.19 -11.33 -0.97
N ALA A 236 -22.30 -11.85 -0.11
CA ALA A 236 -21.48 -11.07 0.83
C ALA A 236 -20.38 -10.25 0.13
N ALA A 237 -20.06 -10.59 -1.12
CA ALA A 237 -19.06 -9.87 -1.89
C ALA A 237 -19.54 -8.43 -2.15
N SER A 238 -20.74 -8.14 -2.66
CA SER A 238 -21.05 -6.83 -3.28
C SER A 238 -20.95 -5.54 -2.42
N ASN A 239 -20.82 -5.65 -1.09
CA ASN A 239 -20.79 -4.52 -0.14
C ASN A 239 -19.75 -4.69 0.98
N LEU A 240 -18.66 -5.43 0.73
CA LEU A 240 -17.67 -5.77 1.75
C LEU A 240 -16.78 -4.59 2.19
N VAL A 241 -16.60 -4.47 3.50
CA VAL A 241 -15.59 -3.64 4.16
C VAL A 241 -14.55 -4.51 4.86
N LEU A 242 -13.27 -4.29 4.55
CA LEU A 242 -12.16 -4.87 5.31
C LEU A 242 -11.86 -3.96 6.50
N LYS A 243 -11.86 -4.55 7.70
CA LYS A 243 -11.42 -3.92 8.95
C LYS A 243 -10.00 -4.38 9.25
N VAL A 244 -9.03 -3.51 9.00
CA VAL A 244 -7.61 -3.74 9.35
C VAL A 244 -7.42 -3.38 10.82
N ILE A 245 -7.18 -4.38 11.65
CA ILE A 245 -6.95 -4.24 13.09
C ILE A 245 -5.45 -4.24 13.36
N SER A 246 -4.95 -3.22 14.04
CA SER A 246 -3.55 -3.15 14.49
C SER A 246 -3.46 -2.66 15.93
N ARG A 247 -2.25 -2.65 16.49
CA ARG A 247 -1.97 -2.07 17.82
C ARG A 247 -1.35 -0.70 17.66
N GLU A 248 -1.87 0.29 18.37
CA GLU A 248 -1.32 1.64 18.42
C GLU A 248 -0.98 2.05 19.83
N VAL A 249 -0.06 3.01 19.97
CA VAL A 249 0.13 3.71 21.24
C VAL A 249 -1.03 4.69 21.42
N SER A 250 -1.72 4.58 22.56
CA SER A 250 -2.79 5.49 22.93
C SER A 250 -2.34 6.95 22.86
N PRO A 251 -3.12 7.88 22.30
CA PRO A 251 -2.77 9.30 22.31
C PRO A 251 -2.66 9.90 23.73
N SER A 252 -3.36 9.29 24.70
CA SER A 252 -3.48 9.80 26.08
C SER A 252 -2.69 9.01 27.12
N SER A 253 -2.04 7.90 26.75
CA SER A 253 -1.20 7.10 27.64
C SER A 253 -0.11 6.38 26.86
N GLN A 254 0.92 5.84 27.52
CA GLN A 254 1.91 4.97 26.86
C GLN A 254 1.37 3.53 26.65
N ASP A 255 0.08 3.29 26.93
CA ASP A 255 -0.53 1.99 26.74
C ASP A 255 -0.76 1.70 25.25
N THR A 256 -0.85 0.42 24.92
CA THR A 256 -1.18 -0.01 23.56
C THR A 256 -2.64 -0.43 23.49
N ILE A 257 -3.34 0.04 22.45
CA ILE A 257 -4.76 -0.24 22.22
C ILE A 257 -4.96 -0.85 20.83
N PRO A 258 -5.94 -1.76 20.65
CA PRO A 258 -6.34 -2.18 19.32
C PRO A 258 -7.08 -1.05 18.62
N VAL A 259 -6.73 -0.78 17.37
CA VAL A 259 -7.36 0.22 16.50
C VAL A 259 -7.78 -0.45 15.20
N SER A 260 -8.93 -0.04 14.66
CA SER A 260 -9.51 -0.59 13.44
C SER A 260 -9.62 0.49 12.36
N TYR A 261 -9.09 0.17 11.19
CA TYR A 261 -9.19 0.99 9.98
C TYR A 261 -10.08 0.28 8.96
N SER A 262 -11.08 0.97 8.43
CA SER A 262 -12.04 0.39 7.48
C SER A 262 -11.75 0.83 6.05
N VAL A 263 -11.82 -0.10 5.10
CA VAL A 263 -11.68 0.17 3.67
C VAL A 263 -12.69 -0.66 2.86
N ASN A 264 -13.36 0.00 1.90
CA ASN A 264 -14.29 -0.67 0.99
C ASN A 264 -13.52 -1.53 -0.01
N TYR A 265 -13.97 -2.75 -0.24
CA TYR A 265 -13.30 -3.67 -1.18
C TYR A 265 -13.52 -3.28 -2.66
N PHE A 266 -14.65 -2.63 -2.99
CA PHE A 266 -15.05 -2.33 -4.38
C PHE A 266 -14.77 -0.88 -4.82
N ASN A 267 -13.96 -0.14 -4.06
CA ASN A 267 -13.60 1.23 -4.42
C ASN A 267 -12.53 1.30 -5.50
#